data_AF-A0A8J6Y6V3-F1
#
_entry.id   AF-A0A8J6Y6V3-F1
#
_cell.length_a   1.000
_cell.length_b   1.000
_cell.length_c   1.000
_cell.angle_alpha   90.00
_cell.angle_beta   90.00
_cell.angle_gamma   90.00
#
_symmetry.space_group_name_H-M   'P 1'
#
loop_
_entity.id
_entity.type
_entity.pdbx_description
1 polymer ?
#
loop_
_entity_poly.entity_id
_entity_poly.type
_entity_poly.pdbx_seq_one_letter_code
_entity_poly.pdbx_strand_id
1 'polypeptide(L)'
;MSDLRSGGGLRSWLGPGLIVVVVLVGGGFLEATVDGAREGWFLRAFLVTGLLAVVAYVLLVHHPTRRSLRDYRALQLNYDEQCEVLGSSLDDLRHGDLVAAREPVGGLPEEMGRAVDAASRALAALIQQIQSSSVEVATAAGTVQKISSELASASSQQAAAVVEITATTEELARTAGQIASNASSQAALAAHSEIAGDEGAAALESAVSGVEAVRRHMEAIAGRADTLGSRSREIYRVLDLITEIAQETHILALNAAIEASAAGEHGERFAVVADEVRRLAERSRESVDSVRTHLDEFAGSIRGVVVATEEGTKAAHQVLEGSTHTRGAITQLRSALTDTARAAREISLATQEQGTASDQVVLTLREVSEVVQRIADGLGQYTGAAERLNQLALSIQLLTQSFRIESEHSLKHILARWTRRLRDFSGNLEAVGGVLEDLLEDCPYLELAYLVDLGGSMISFAANRDLVGDREHPGSAAVGQNYADRPWFQALSRDGRAAVTPIYESLLTDDPCFTIAVAVRNADDEMVGILGVDVNLLNWTKI
;
A
#
# COMPACT_ATOMS: atom_id res chain seq x y z
N MET A 1 41.55 -56.63 21.34
CA MET A 1 42.87 -55.98 21.50
C MET A 1 43.38 -55.94 22.95
N SER A 2 42.78 -56.68 23.91
CA SER A 2 43.27 -56.75 25.30
C SER A 2 44.27 -57.90 25.59
N ASP A 3 44.32 -58.94 24.75
CA ASP A 3 45.09 -60.16 25.04
C ASP A 3 46.55 -60.16 24.54
N LEU A 4 47.03 -59.08 23.92
CA LEU A 4 48.43 -58.97 23.47
C LEU A 4 49.29 -58.05 24.34
N ARG A 5 48.71 -57.39 25.35
CA ARG A 5 49.45 -56.54 26.30
C ARG A 5 50.24 -57.31 27.35
N SER A 6 50.00 -58.61 27.53
CA SER A 6 50.86 -59.44 28.38
C SER A 6 52.14 -59.79 27.62
N GLY A 7 53.21 -59.04 27.85
CA GLY A 7 54.59 -59.33 27.40
C GLY A 7 55.19 -60.66 27.89
N GLY A 8 54.37 -61.63 28.31
CA GLY A 8 54.76 -62.93 28.84
C GLY A 8 54.81 -64.07 27.81
N GLY A 9 54.14 -63.97 26.66
CA GLY A 9 53.97 -65.12 25.75
C GLY A 9 55.22 -65.50 24.93
N LEU A 10 56.03 -64.52 24.52
CA LEU A 10 57.10 -64.73 23.52
C LEU A 10 58.47 -65.11 24.10
N ARG A 11 58.67 -65.01 25.42
CA ARG A 11 59.86 -65.58 26.08
C ARG A 11 59.89 -67.12 26.04
N SER A 12 58.74 -67.75 25.82
CA SER A 12 58.59 -69.22 25.90
C SER A 12 59.01 -69.97 24.62
N TRP A 13 59.06 -69.33 23.44
CA TRP A 13 59.32 -70.03 22.17
C TRP A 13 60.79 -70.19 21.78
N LEU A 14 61.69 -69.34 22.32
CA LEU A 14 63.14 -69.50 22.13
C LEU A 14 63.74 -70.57 23.08
N GLY A 15 63.07 -70.84 24.21
CA GLY A 15 63.50 -71.80 25.21
C GLY A 15 63.59 -73.25 24.71
N PRO A 16 62.52 -73.85 24.17
CA PRO A 16 62.53 -75.30 23.90
C PRO A 16 63.48 -75.69 22.76
N GLY A 17 63.64 -74.87 21.72
CA GLY A 17 64.55 -75.18 20.61
C GLY A 17 66.03 -75.16 21.00
N LEU A 18 66.46 -74.16 21.78
CA LEU A 18 67.83 -74.08 22.30
C LEU A 18 68.07 -75.17 23.34
N ILE A 19 67.09 -75.44 24.22
CA ILE A 19 67.16 -76.52 25.21
C ILE A 19 67.27 -77.88 24.53
N VAL A 20 66.52 -78.15 23.46
CA VAL A 20 66.61 -79.43 22.71
C VAL A 20 67.97 -79.58 22.02
N VAL A 21 68.52 -78.52 21.41
CA VAL A 21 69.87 -78.58 20.81
C VAL A 21 70.95 -78.75 21.89
N VAL A 22 70.86 -78.06 23.02
CA VAL A 22 71.80 -78.20 24.15
C VAL A 22 71.66 -79.56 24.83
N VAL A 23 70.46 -80.13 24.93
CA VAL A 23 70.21 -81.47 25.50
C VAL A 23 70.66 -82.57 24.54
N LEU A 24 70.50 -82.44 23.23
CA LEU A 24 71.03 -83.38 22.24
C LEU A 24 72.56 -83.35 22.17
N VAL A 25 73.16 -82.14 22.22
CA VAL A 25 74.62 -81.97 22.26
C VAL A 25 75.18 -82.39 23.64
N GLY A 26 74.48 -82.13 24.75
CA GLY A 26 74.88 -82.58 26.08
C GLY A 26 74.74 -84.09 26.29
N GLY A 27 73.67 -84.69 25.74
CA GLY A 27 73.41 -86.13 25.79
C GLY A 27 74.45 -86.94 25.02
N GLY A 28 74.82 -86.51 23.80
CA GLY A 28 75.88 -87.17 23.04
C GLY A 28 77.29 -86.99 23.64
N PHE A 29 77.52 -85.92 24.41
CA PHE A 29 78.76 -85.74 25.18
C PHE A 29 78.85 -86.70 26.38
N LEU A 30 77.73 -87.00 27.03
CA LEU A 30 77.68 -87.95 28.15
C LEU A 30 77.87 -89.40 27.65
N GLU A 31 77.29 -89.75 26.50
CA GLU A 31 77.44 -91.07 25.89
C GLU A 31 78.89 -91.30 25.39
N ALA A 32 79.53 -90.27 24.83
CA ALA A 32 80.93 -90.33 24.37
C ALA A 32 81.99 -90.36 25.50
N THR A 33 81.61 -90.09 26.76
CA THR A 33 82.53 -90.15 27.91
C THR A 33 82.39 -91.43 28.73
N VAL A 34 81.29 -92.18 28.56
CA VAL A 34 81.02 -93.45 29.26
C VAL A 34 81.72 -94.64 28.60
N ASP A 35 81.91 -94.62 27.26
CA ASP A 35 82.70 -95.64 26.57
C ASP A 35 84.19 -95.28 26.54
N GLY A 36 84.98 -95.94 27.39
CA GLY A 36 86.43 -95.78 27.51
C GLY A 36 87.22 -96.23 26.28
N ALA A 37 87.10 -95.52 25.16
CA ALA A 37 87.85 -95.76 23.94
C ALA A 37 88.66 -94.52 23.50
N ARG A 38 89.96 -94.75 23.34
CA ARG A 38 90.98 -93.83 22.84
C ARG A 38 90.68 -93.41 21.39
N GLU A 39 90.19 -92.20 21.15
CA GLU A 39 90.47 -91.42 19.91
C GLU A 39 89.84 -90.01 19.94
N GLY A 40 90.67 -88.97 20.03
CA GLY A 40 90.22 -87.56 20.15
C GLY A 40 89.50 -86.98 18.93
N TRP A 41 89.32 -87.75 17.84
CA TRP A 41 88.62 -87.27 16.65
C TRP A 41 87.09 -87.32 16.79
N PHE A 42 86.54 -88.26 17.58
CA PHE A 42 85.08 -88.36 17.81
C PHE A 42 84.54 -87.15 18.58
N LEU A 43 85.23 -86.79 19.66
CA LEU A 43 84.91 -85.59 20.45
C LEU A 43 85.00 -84.31 19.61
N ARG A 44 86.00 -84.21 18.73
CA ARG A 44 86.15 -83.09 17.80
C ARG A 44 85.04 -83.07 16.75
N ALA A 45 84.68 -84.20 16.17
CA ALA A 45 83.60 -84.30 15.18
C ALA A 45 82.24 -83.92 15.78
N PHE A 46 81.96 -84.38 16.99
CA PHE A 46 80.74 -84.06 17.72
C PHE A 46 80.64 -82.58 18.13
N LEU A 47 81.75 -81.98 18.58
CA LEU A 47 81.80 -80.53 18.87
C LEU A 47 81.60 -79.69 17.59
N VAL A 48 82.13 -80.13 16.45
CA VAL A 48 81.96 -79.44 15.16
C VAL A 48 80.52 -79.56 14.66
N THR A 49 79.88 -80.73 14.75
CA THR A 49 78.45 -80.88 14.36
C THR A 49 77.52 -80.13 15.31
N GLY A 50 77.80 -80.11 16.61
CA GLY A 50 77.08 -79.28 17.59
C GLY A 50 77.22 -77.79 17.29
N LEU A 51 78.43 -77.31 16.98
CA LEU A 51 78.66 -75.92 16.58
C LEU A 51 77.91 -75.57 15.28
N LEU A 52 77.95 -76.46 14.27
CA LEU A 52 77.21 -76.27 13.02
C LEU A 52 75.69 -76.24 13.25
N ALA A 53 75.15 -77.08 14.13
CA ALA A 53 73.74 -77.07 14.49
C ALA A 53 73.34 -75.76 15.20
N VAL A 54 74.18 -75.24 16.10
CA VAL A 54 73.96 -73.94 16.76
C VAL A 54 74.04 -72.80 15.75
N VAL A 55 75.03 -72.78 14.86
CA VAL A 55 75.15 -71.77 13.79
C VAL A 55 73.94 -71.83 12.84
N ALA A 56 73.51 -73.03 12.43
CA ALA A 56 72.32 -73.22 11.61
C ALA A 56 71.05 -72.73 12.33
N TYR A 57 70.88 -73.01 13.63
CA TYR A 57 69.77 -72.48 14.43
C TYR A 57 69.82 -70.96 14.52
N VAL A 58 71.00 -70.36 14.73
CA VAL A 58 71.16 -68.91 14.82
C VAL A 58 70.81 -68.25 13.48
N LEU A 59 71.27 -68.80 12.36
CA LEU A 59 71.04 -68.21 11.03
C LEU A 59 69.63 -68.48 10.47
N LEU A 60 69.09 -69.70 10.63
CA LEU A 60 67.80 -70.10 10.04
C LEU A 60 66.60 -69.82 10.95
N VAL A 61 66.80 -69.73 12.27
CA VAL A 61 65.71 -69.53 13.23
C VAL A 61 65.90 -68.23 14.01
N HIS A 62 66.97 -68.10 14.79
CA HIS A 62 67.09 -66.98 15.73
C HIS A 62 67.14 -65.60 15.05
N HIS A 63 67.97 -65.45 14.00
CA HIS A 63 68.13 -64.20 13.28
C HIS A 63 66.85 -63.79 12.51
N PRO A 64 66.20 -64.67 11.71
CA PRO A 64 64.94 -64.33 11.05
C PRO A 64 63.82 -64.10 12.05
N THR A 65 63.70 -64.89 13.13
CA THR A 65 62.68 -64.63 14.17
C THR A 65 62.91 -63.29 14.88
N ARG A 66 64.16 -62.91 15.21
CA ARG A 66 64.46 -61.59 15.77
C ARG A 66 64.22 -60.45 14.79
N ARG A 67 64.50 -60.66 13.50
CA ARG A 67 64.24 -59.68 12.44
C ARG A 67 62.73 -59.48 12.30
N SER A 68 61.96 -60.55 12.12
CA SER A 68 60.49 -60.48 12.08
C SER A 68 59.90 -59.84 13.34
N LEU A 69 60.39 -60.15 14.54
CA LEU A 69 59.91 -59.50 15.77
C LEU A 69 60.21 -58.00 15.84
N ARG A 70 61.34 -57.54 15.28
CA ARG A 70 61.64 -56.11 15.15
C ARG A 70 60.71 -55.46 14.13
N ASP A 71 60.50 -56.10 12.98
CA ASP A 71 59.63 -55.61 11.91
C ASP A 71 58.16 -55.54 12.39
N TYR A 72 57.67 -56.54 13.14
CA TYR A 72 56.34 -56.52 13.77
C TYR A 72 56.20 -55.42 14.81
N ARG A 73 57.22 -55.17 15.65
CA ARG A 73 57.19 -54.07 16.62
C ARG A 73 57.21 -52.71 15.94
N ALA A 74 58.01 -52.55 14.89
CA ALA A 74 58.04 -51.32 14.11
C ALA A 74 56.69 -51.07 13.41
N LEU A 75 56.06 -52.12 12.87
CA LEU A 75 54.73 -52.04 12.27
C LEU A 75 53.64 -51.72 13.31
N GLN A 76 53.72 -52.30 14.52
CA GLN A 76 52.80 -51.98 15.62
C GLN A 76 52.94 -50.53 16.07
N LEU A 77 54.17 -50.03 16.24
CA LEU A 77 54.40 -48.63 16.62
C LEU A 77 53.85 -47.67 15.56
N ASN A 78 54.09 -47.95 14.27
CA ASN A 78 53.55 -47.14 13.18
C ASN A 78 52.01 -47.23 13.11
N TYR A 79 51.42 -48.39 13.40
CA TYR A 79 49.96 -48.53 13.46
C TYR A 79 49.35 -47.75 14.63
N ASP A 80 49.96 -47.83 15.82
CA ASP A 80 49.53 -47.10 17.00
C ASP A 80 49.65 -45.57 16.78
N GLU A 81 50.76 -45.11 16.17
CA GLU A 81 50.97 -43.70 15.77
C GLU A 81 49.92 -43.24 14.75
N GLN A 82 49.63 -44.04 13.72
CA GLN A 82 48.58 -43.73 12.74
C GLN A 82 47.17 -43.68 13.38
N CYS A 83 46.87 -44.57 14.33
CA CYS A 83 45.61 -44.54 15.08
C CYS A 83 45.50 -43.29 15.95
N GLU A 84 46.59 -42.84 16.56
CA GLU A 84 46.64 -41.63 17.36
C GLU A 84 46.42 -40.38 16.49
N VAL A 85 47.12 -40.29 15.35
CA VAL A 85 46.98 -39.21 14.36
C VAL A 85 45.57 -39.17 13.74
N LEU A 86 44.98 -40.32 13.43
CA LEU A 86 43.61 -40.37 12.92
C LEU A 86 42.61 -39.98 14.02
N GLY A 87 42.87 -40.41 15.26
CA GLY A 87 42.07 -40.06 16.43
C GLY A 87 42.04 -38.56 16.67
N SER A 88 43.19 -37.89 16.62
CA SER A 88 43.28 -36.43 16.78
C SER A 88 42.58 -35.69 15.64
N SER A 89 42.81 -36.07 14.38
CA SER A 89 42.11 -35.46 13.23
C SER A 89 40.58 -35.60 13.30
N LEU A 90 40.08 -36.76 13.75
CA LEU A 90 38.64 -36.96 13.94
C LEU A 90 38.11 -36.18 15.14
N ASP A 91 38.91 -35.99 16.18
CA ASP A 91 38.57 -35.17 17.33
C ASP A 91 38.50 -33.68 16.95
N ASP A 92 39.42 -33.20 16.13
CA ASP A 92 39.39 -31.85 15.56
C ASP A 92 38.14 -31.63 14.70
N LEU A 93 37.79 -32.60 13.83
CA LEU A 93 36.53 -32.58 13.07
C LEU A 93 35.31 -32.53 13.98
N ARG A 94 35.28 -33.33 15.05
CA ARG A 94 34.22 -33.36 16.06
C ARG A 94 34.09 -32.01 16.77
N HIS A 95 35.19 -31.30 16.95
CA HIS A 95 35.26 -29.95 17.54
C HIS A 95 35.03 -28.84 16.52
N GLY A 96 34.68 -29.19 15.28
CA GLY A 96 34.45 -28.25 14.19
C GLY A 96 35.72 -27.51 13.78
N ASP A 97 36.92 -27.98 14.15
CA ASP A 97 38.18 -27.42 13.68
C ASP A 97 38.61 -28.08 12.37
N LEU A 98 38.06 -27.59 11.27
CA LEU A 98 38.25 -28.17 9.94
C LEU A 98 39.65 -27.88 9.37
N VAL A 99 40.37 -26.92 9.99
CA VAL A 99 41.74 -26.60 9.64
C VAL A 99 42.70 -27.53 10.38
N ALA A 100 42.57 -27.62 11.71
CA ALA A 100 43.40 -28.50 12.53
C ALA A 100 43.26 -29.97 12.12
N ALA A 101 42.04 -30.41 11.77
CA ALA A 101 41.79 -31.76 11.29
C ALA A 101 42.64 -32.18 10.07
N ARG A 102 43.11 -31.21 9.27
CA ARG A 102 43.87 -31.43 8.03
C ARG A 102 45.39 -31.36 8.23
N GLU A 103 45.87 -30.78 9.33
CA GLU A 103 47.32 -30.63 9.60
C GLU A 103 48.05 -31.99 9.78
N PRO A 104 47.50 -33.01 10.49
CA PRO A 104 48.18 -34.28 10.74
C PRO A 104 48.18 -35.26 9.56
N VAL A 105 47.60 -34.90 8.40
CA VAL A 105 47.39 -35.77 7.24
C VAL A 105 48.68 -36.42 6.71
N GLY A 106 49.84 -35.79 6.94
CA GLY A 106 51.16 -36.34 6.56
C GLY A 106 51.61 -37.57 7.36
N GLY A 107 51.02 -37.84 8.53
CA GLY A 107 51.32 -39.00 9.37
C GLY A 107 50.45 -40.24 9.07
N LEU A 108 49.46 -40.11 8.18
CA LEU A 108 48.52 -41.18 7.84
C LEU A 108 48.89 -41.88 6.52
N PRO A 109 48.41 -43.11 6.29
CA PRO A 109 48.41 -43.70 4.96
C PRO A 109 47.69 -42.78 3.96
N GLU A 110 48.24 -42.66 2.74
CA GLU A 110 47.81 -41.69 1.73
C GLU A 110 46.29 -41.73 1.42
N GLU A 111 45.66 -42.90 1.47
CA GLU A 111 44.20 -43.04 1.26
C GLU A 111 43.38 -42.48 2.44
N MET A 112 43.81 -42.71 3.67
CA MET A 112 43.14 -42.21 4.88
C MET A 112 43.31 -40.70 5.00
N GLY A 113 44.52 -40.21 4.77
CA GLY A 113 44.82 -38.78 4.77
C GLY A 113 43.98 -38.02 3.75
N ARG A 114 43.86 -38.53 2.51
CA ARG A 114 42.98 -37.96 1.48
C ARG A 114 41.50 -37.97 1.88
N ALA A 115 41.02 -39.01 2.55
CA ALA A 115 39.63 -39.09 2.97
C ALA A 115 39.28 -38.05 4.05
N VAL A 116 40.14 -37.88 5.07
CA VAL A 116 39.97 -36.88 6.14
C VAL A 116 40.00 -35.46 5.56
N ASP A 117 40.95 -35.20 4.67
CA ASP A 117 41.07 -33.91 4.00
C ASP A 117 39.85 -33.61 3.10
N ALA A 118 39.40 -34.58 2.30
CA ALA A 118 38.20 -34.42 1.47
C ALA A 118 36.94 -34.17 2.31
N ALA A 119 36.77 -34.89 3.43
CA ALA A 119 35.65 -34.70 4.35
C ALA A 119 35.69 -33.29 4.99
N SER A 120 36.87 -32.84 5.42
CA SER A 120 37.05 -31.51 6.01
C SER A 120 36.75 -30.39 5.01
N ARG A 121 37.21 -30.51 3.76
CA ARG A 121 36.90 -29.56 2.68
C ARG A 121 35.41 -29.54 2.33
N ALA A 122 34.78 -30.71 2.24
CA ALA A 122 33.35 -30.81 1.94
C ALA A 122 32.52 -30.16 3.06
N LEU A 123 32.86 -30.40 4.32
CA LEU A 123 32.18 -29.78 5.45
C LEU A 123 32.39 -28.26 5.48
N ALA A 124 33.61 -27.78 5.21
CA ALA A 124 33.90 -26.36 5.12
C ALA A 124 33.08 -25.66 4.02
N ALA A 125 32.99 -26.26 2.83
CA ALA A 125 32.19 -25.75 1.73
C ALA A 125 30.69 -25.70 2.07
N LEU A 126 30.16 -26.74 2.74
CA LEU A 126 28.77 -26.76 3.20
C LEU A 126 28.49 -25.64 4.20
N ILE A 127 29.39 -25.40 5.16
CA ILE A 127 29.19 -24.34 6.16
C ILE A 127 29.26 -22.95 5.51
N GLN A 128 30.20 -22.72 4.58
CA GLN A 128 30.25 -21.48 3.80
C GLN A 128 28.96 -21.24 3.01
N GLN A 129 28.41 -22.29 2.39
CA GLN A 129 27.14 -22.21 1.68
C GLN A 129 25.98 -21.89 2.64
N ILE A 130 25.94 -22.54 3.81
CA ILE A 130 24.92 -22.27 4.85
C ILE A 130 25.02 -20.81 5.35
N GLN A 131 26.22 -20.28 5.55
CA GLN A 131 26.45 -18.89 5.92
C GLN A 131 25.90 -17.93 4.85
N SER A 132 26.26 -18.14 3.58
CA SER A 132 25.75 -17.34 2.46
C SER A 132 24.23 -17.37 2.38
N SER A 133 23.62 -18.57 2.46
CA SER A 133 22.16 -18.71 2.42
C SER A 133 21.48 -18.05 3.61
N SER A 134 22.10 -18.03 4.79
CA SER A 134 21.54 -17.36 5.97
C SER A 134 21.50 -15.84 5.77
N VAL A 135 22.56 -15.25 5.22
CA VAL A 135 22.60 -13.81 4.89
C VAL A 135 21.55 -13.45 3.83
N GLU A 136 21.35 -14.30 2.81
CA GLU A 136 20.29 -14.11 1.83
C GLU A 136 18.89 -14.14 2.46
N VAL A 137 18.63 -15.08 3.37
CA VAL A 137 17.36 -15.17 4.11
C VAL A 137 17.12 -13.94 4.97
N ALA A 138 18.14 -13.46 5.71
CA ALA A 138 18.03 -12.24 6.51
C ALA A 138 17.73 -11.01 5.65
N THR A 139 18.39 -10.89 4.49
CA THR A 139 18.16 -9.80 3.54
C THR A 139 16.75 -9.83 2.95
N ALA A 140 16.27 -11.03 2.57
CA ALA A 140 14.92 -11.22 2.08
C ALA A 140 13.88 -10.89 3.16
N ALA A 141 14.10 -11.31 4.40
CA ALA A 141 13.25 -10.98 5.54
C ALA A 141 13.17 -9.46 5.78
N GLY A 142 14.31 -8.76 5.79
CA GLY A 142 14.34 -7.29 5.89
C GLY A 142 13.59 -6.60 4.75
N THR A 143 13.66 -7.14 3.53
CA THR A 143 12.89 -6.63 2.38
C THR A 143 11.38 -6.82 2.58
N VAL A 144 10.94 -8.01 3.05
CA VAL A 144 9.53 -8.27 3.38
C VAL A 144 9.04 -7.33 4.48
N GLN A 145 9.85 -7.06 5.49
CA GLN A 145 9.52 -6.13 6.57
C GLN A 145 9.29 -4.71 6.04
N LYS A 146 10.18 -4.23 5.17
CA LYS A 146 10.06 -2.92 4.53
C LYS A 146 8.78 -2.81 3.69
N ILE A 147 8.55 -3.78 2.80
CA ILE A 147 7.34 -3.84 1.95
C ILE A 147 6.07 -3.85 2.82
N SER A 148 6.09 -4.62 3.92
CA SER A 148 4.95 -4.69 4.83
C SER A 148 4.64 -3.34 5.49
N SER A 149 5.69 -2.59 5.90
CA SER A 149 5.54 -1.24 6.46
C SER A 149 4.98 -0.24 5.44
N GLU A 150 5.49 -0.26 4.20
CA GLU A 150 4.99 0.57 3.10
C GLU A 150 3.52 0.27 2.80
N LEU A 151 3.17 -1.02 2.73
CA LEU A 151 1.79 -1.45 2.47
C LEU A 151 0.85 -1.16 3.65
N ALA A 152 1.33 -1.13 4.89
CA ALA A 152 0.56 -0.70 6.05
C ALA A 152 0.18 0.79 5.95
N SER A 153 1.15 1.63 5.60
CA SER A 153 0.92 3.07 5.36
C SER A 153 -0.09 3.29 4.23
N ALA A 154 0.11 2.60 3.09
CA ALA A 154 -0.81 2.67 1.95
C ALA A 154 -2.23 2.20 2.31
N SER A 155 -2.36 1.12 3.11
CA SER A 155 -3.66 0.61 3.56
C SER A 155 -4.38 1.62 4.46
N SER A 156 -3.66 2.30 5.35
CA SER A 156 -4.21 3.37 6.19
C SER A 156 -4.72 4.56 5.36
N GLN A 157 -3.93 4.99 4.37
CA GLN A 157 -4.35 6.03 3.42
C GLN A 157 -5.59 5.61 2.62
N GLN A 158 -5.63 4.36 2.16
CA GLN A 158 -6.76 3.83 1.42
C GLN A 158 -8.03 3.75 2.30
N ALA A 159 -7.89 3.38 3.57
CA ALA A 159 -9.01 3.40 4.52
C ALA A 159 -9.59 4.82 4.70
N ALA A 160 -8.72 5.82 4.85
CA ALA A 160 -9.15 7.23 4.95
C ALA A 160 -9.87 7.69 3.67
N ALA A 161 -9.32 7.36 2.49
CA ALA A 161 -9.94 7.68 1.20
C ALA A 161 -11.30 7.00 1.04
N VAL A 162 -11.46 5.75 1.47
CA VAL A 162 -12.76 5.06 1.42
C VAL A 162 -13.81 5.77 2.29
N VAL A 163 -13.44 6.24 3.48
CA VAL A 163 -14.34 7.01 4.35
C VAL A 163 -14.76 8.33 3.68
N GLU A 164 -13.81 9.06 3.09
CA GLU A 164 -14.09 10.32 2.39
C GLU A 164 -14.99 10.13 1.16
N ILE A 165 -14.69 9.12 0.33
CA ILE A 165 -15.50 8.81 -0.86
C ILE A 165 -16.90 8.36 -0.43
N THR A 166 -17.02 7.61 0.67
CA THR A 166 -18.34 7.19 1.20
C THR A 166 -19.16 8.40 1.62
N ALA A 167 -18.59 9.31 2.42
CA ALA A 167 -19.28 10.51 2.87
C ALA A 167 -19.72 11.43 1.70
N THR A 168 -18.85 11.61 0.71
CA THR A 168 -19.18 12.41 -0.49
C THR A 168 -20.25 11.74 -1.34
N THR A 169 -20.26 10.41 -1.43
CA THR A 169 -21.29 9.65 -2.15
C THR A 169 -22.65 9.72 -1.44
N GLU A 170 -22.68 9.68 -0.11
CA GLU A 170 -23.91 9.88 0.68
C GLU A 170 -24.46 11.31 0.53
N GLU A 171 -23.59 12.32 0.46
CA GLU A 171 -23.98 13.71 0.14
C GLU A 171 -24.56 13.83 -1.27
N LEU A 172 -23.95 13.15 -2.25
CA LEU A 172 -24.47 13.09 -3.63
C LEU A 172 -25.86 12.45 -3.68
N ALA A 173 -26.08 11.34 -2.96
CA ALA A 173 -27.39 10.69 -2.89
C ALA A 173 -28.46 11.61 -2.30
N ARG A 174 -28.14 12.32 -1.21
CA ARG A 174 -29.05 13.32 -0.61
C ARG A 174 -29.34 14.47 -1.56
N THR A 175 -28.32 15.00 -2.23
CA THR A 175 -28.46 16.10 -3.18
C THR A 175 -29.31 15.68 -4.39
N ALA A 176 -29.11 14.46 -4.91
CA ALA A 176 -29.93 13.90 -5.98
C ALA A 176 -31.41 13.80 -5.56
N GLY A 177 -31.68 13.33 -4.34
CA GLY A 177 -33.04 13.31 -3.79
C GLY A 177 -33.69 14.70 -3.69
N GLN A 178 -32.93 15.71 -3.27
CA GLN A 178 -33.41 17.09 -3.22
C GLN A 178 -33.71 17.65 -4.63
N ILE A 179 -32.85 17.37 -5.61
CA ILE A 179 -33.06 17.78 -7.00
C ILE A 179 -34.31 17.11 -7.57
N ALA A 180 -34.52 15.81 -7.33
CA ALA A 180 -35.71 15.09 -7.76
C ALA A 180 -37.00 15.73 -7.18
N SER A 181 -37.01 16.07 -5.89
CA SER A 181 -38.13 16.75 -5.23
C SER A 181 -38.40 18.14 -5.83
N ASN A 182 -37.34 18.91 -6.09
CA ASN A 182 -37.45 20.23 -6.71
C ASN A 182 -38.00 20.11 -8.14
N ALA A 183 -37.52 19.15 -8.92
CA ALA A 183 -37.99 18.90 -10.27
C ALA A 183 -39.46 18.46 -10.29
N SER A 184 -39.89 17.59 -9.37
CA SER A 184 -41.29 17.24 -9.20
C SER A 184 -42.17 18.46 -8.89
N SER A 185 -41.71 19.33 -8.01
CA SER A 185 -42.39 20.59 -7.67
C SER A 185 -42.47 21.54 -8.87
N GLN A 186 -41.40 21.63 -9.67
CA GLN A 186 -41.35 22.43 -10.89
C GLN A 186 -42.36 21.91 -11.94
N ALA A 187 -42.47 20.59 -12.10
CA ALA A 187 -43.44 19.97 -13.00
C ALA A 187 -44.88 20.25 -12.57
N ALA A 188 -45.16 20.19 -11.27
CA ALA A 188 -46.48 20.54 -10.72
C ALA A 188 -46.82 22.02 -10.94
N LEU A 189 -45.85 22.92 -10.71
CA LEU A 189 -46.04 24.35 -10.96
C LEU A 189 -46.29 24.65 -12.45
N ALA A 190 -45.56 23.99 -13.35
CA ALA A 190 -45.76 24.13 -14.79
C ALA A 190 -47.17 23.67 -15.21
N ALA A 191 -47.66 22.55 -14.68
CA ALA A 191 -49.02 22.08 -14.91
C ALA A 191 -50.08 23.07 -14.39
N HIS A 192 -49.88 23.63 -13.20
CA HIS A 192 -50.77 24.68 -12.66
C HIS A 192 -50.77 25.95 -13.52
N SER A 193 -49.61 26.36 -14.03
CA SER A 193 -49.51 27.52 -14.93
C SER A 193 -50.13 27.24 -16.30
N GLU A 194 -50.14 25.99 -16.76
CA GLU A 194 -50.82 25.60 -17.99
C GLU A 194 -52.34 25.80 -17.86
N ILE A 195 -52.93 25.38 -16.74
CA ILE A 195 -54.35 25.60 -16.43
C ILE A 195 -54.68 27.10 -16.39
N ALA A 196 -53.85 27.91 -15.72
CA ALA A 196 -54.04 29.35 -15.69
C ALA A 196 -53.92 29.98 -17.09
N GLY A 197 -53.05 29.44 -17.95
CA GLY A 197 -52.94 29.82 -19.35
C GLY A 197 -54.18 29.47 -20.17
N ASP A 198 -54.80 28.30 -19.92
CA ASP A 198 -56.08 27.89 -20.51
C ASP A 198 -57.23 28.84 -20.11
N GLU A 199 -57.33 29.16 -18.82
CA GLU A 199 -58.32 30.12 -18.32
C GLU A 199 -58.12 31.51 -18.92
N GLY A 200 -56.87 31.97 -19.01
CA GLY A 200 -56.51 33.24 -19.64
C GLY A 200 -56.86 33.28 -21.14
N ALA A 201 -56.62 32.19 -21.87
CA ALA A 201 -57.00 32.08 -23.28
C ALA A 201 -58.52 32.15 -23.47
N ALA A 202 -59.28 31.45 -22.62
CA ALA A 202 -60.74 31.46 -22.66
C ALA A 202 -61.32 32.86 -22.35
N ALA A 203 -60.78 33.54 -21.33
CA ALA A 203 -61.17 34.90 -20.99
C ALA A 203 -60.89 35.89 -22.13
N LEU A 204 -59.73 35.75 -22.79
CA LEU A 204 -59.37 36.57 -23.95
C LEU A 204 -60.31 36.34 -25.13
N GLU A 205 -60.67 35.08 -25.42
CA GLU A 205 -61.61 34.75 -26.50
C GLU A 205 -62.99 35.37 -26.25
N SER A 206 -63.46 35.33 -24.99
CA SER A 206 -64.70 36.02 -24.60
C SER A 206 -64.61 37.54 -24.78
N ALA A 207 -63.45 38.14 -24.46
CA ALA A 207 -63.24 39.58 -24.64
C ALA A 207 -63.22 39.97 -26.14
N VAL A 208 -62.56 39.18 -26.99
CA VAL A 208 -62.55 39.36 -28.45
C VAL A 208 -63.97 39.34 -29.00
N SER A 209 -64.78 38.33 -28.63
CA SER A 209 -66.18 38.25 -29.06
C SER A 209 -67.00 39.47 -28.64
N GLY A 210 -66.77 39.97 -27.41
CA GLY A 210 -67.41 41.19 -26.92
C GLY A 210 -67.05 42.43 -27.75
N VAL A 211 -65.77 42.60 -28.10
CA VAL A 211 -65.31 43.74 -28.91
C VAL A 211 -65.81 43.64 -30.35
N GLU A 212 -65.90 42.45 -30.93
CA GLU A 212 -66.51 42.26 -32.24
C GLU A 212 -68.01 42.63 -32.25
N ALA A 213 -68.73 42.35 -31.17
CA ALA A 213 -70.11 42.81 -31.01
C ALA A 213 -70.20 44.34 -30.94
N VAL A 214 -69.30 44.99 -30.20
CA VAL A 214 -69.20 46.47 -30.16
C VAL A 214 -68.93 47.05 -31.54
N ARG A 215 -67.98 46.48 -32.30
CA ARG A 215 -67.69 46.91 -33.68
C ARG A 215 -68.93 46.85 -34.57
N ARG A 216 -69.66 45.72 -34.53
CA ARG A 216 -70.91 45.56 -35.29
C ARG A 216 -71.99 46.58 -34.88
N HIS A 217 -72.09 46.90 -33.59
CA HIS A 217 -73.01 47.92 -33.12
C HIS A 217 -72.62 49.32 -33.61
N MET A 218 -71.33 49.67 -33.62
CA MET A 218 -70.86 50.95 -34.16
C MET A 218 -71.18 51.09 -35.66
N GLU A 219 -70.94 50.06 -36.45
CA GLU A 219 -71.28 50.04 -37.89
C GLU A 219 -72.79 50.21 -38.13
N ALA A 220 -73.63 49.56 -37.31
CA ALA A 220 -75.07 49.73 -37.38
C ALA A 220 -75.52 51.14 -37.00
N ILE A 221 -74.92 51.76 -35.99
CA ILE A 221 -75.22 53.15 -35.59
C ILE A 221 -74.79 54.12 -36.71
N ALA A 222 -73.61 53.93 -37.29
CA ALA A 222 -73.11 54.74 -38.41
C ALA A 222 -74.07 54.69 -39.62
N GLY A 223 -74.55 53.50 -40.01
CA GLY A 223 -75.52 53.36 -41.09
C GLY A 223 -76.88 54.03 -40.81
N ARG A 224 -77.34 54.01 -39.55
CA ARG A 224 -78.56 54.73 -39.15
C ARG A 224 -78.36 56.24 -39.16
N ALA A 225 -77.19 56.72 -38.73
CA ALA A 225 -76.83 58.14 -38.77
C ALA A 225 -76.75 58.67 -40.21
N ASP A 226 -76.16 57.90 -41.14
CA ASP A 226 -76.13 58.24 -42.56
C ASP A 226 -77.54 58.32 -43.17
N THR A 227 -78.40 57.34 -42.84
CA THR A 227 -79.82 57.36 -43.25
C THR A 227 -80.53 58.61 -42.74
N LEU A 228 -80.28 59.00 -41.48
CA LEU A 228 -80.88 60.19 -40.87
C LEU A 228 -80.35 61.49 -41.52
N GLY A 229 -79.07 61.52 -41.90
CA GLY A 229 -78.48 62.61 -42.67
C GLY A 229 -79.08 62.74 -44.07
N SER A 230 -79.35 61.61 -44.75
CA SER A 230 -80.08 61.59 -46.02
C SER A 230 -81.50 62.13 -45.88
N ARG A 231 -82.26 61.69 -44.87
CA ARG A 231 -83.61 62.21 -44.57
C ARG A 231 -83.59 63.71 -44.25
N SER A 232 -82.60 64.19 -43.51
CA SER A 232 -82.47 65.62 -43.20
C SER A 232 -82.29 66.45 -44.48
N ARG A 233 -81.48 65.98 -45.44
CA ARG A 233 -81.33 66.61 -46.77
C ARG A 233 -82.62 66.63 -47.57
N GLU A 234 -83.47 65.62 -47.43
CA GLU A 234 -84.80 65.62 -48.04
C GLU A 234 -85.70 66.70 -47.43
N ILE A 235 -85.66 66.87 -46.10
CA ILE A 235 -86.42 67.93 -45.42
C ILE A 235 -85.93 69.33 -45.84
N TYR A 236 -84.62 69.56 -46.00
CA TYR A 236 -84.11 70.84 -46.54
C TYR A 236 -84.72 71.18 -47.90
N ARG A 237 -84.82 70.20 -48.81
CA ARG A 237 -85.46 70.40 -50.13
C ARG A 237 -86.93 70.79 -50.01
N VAL A 238 -87.65 70.22 -49.04
CA VAL A 238 -89.04 70.59 -48.76
C VAL A 238 -89.14 72.00 -48.19
N LEU A 239 -88.26 72.38 -47.26
CA LEU A 239 -88.24 73.74 -46.71
C LEU A 239 -87.89 74.80 -47.75
N ASP A 240 -86.98 74.49 -48.68
CA ASP A 240 -86.66 75.38 -49.81
C ASP A 240 -87.88 75.63 -50.69
N LEU A 241 -88.63 74.58 -51.01
CA LEU A 241 -89.89 74.69 -51.74
C LEU A 241 -90.94 75.51 -50.96
N ILE A 242 -91.07 75.31 -49.64
CA ILE A 242 -92.00 76.10 -48.83
C ILE A 242 -91.58 77.58 -48.79
N THR A 243 -90.27 77.84 -48.72
CA THR A 243 -89.73 79.22 -48.77
C THR A 243 -90.06 79.88 -50.11
N GLU A 244 -89.88 79.15 -51.21
CA GLU A 244 -90.24 79.59 -52.56
C GLU A 244 -91.76 79.89 -52.66
N ILE A 245 -92.61 78.98 -52.20
CA ILE A 245 -94.08 79.16 -52.16
C ILE A 245 -94.45 80.36 -51.29
N ALA A 246 -93.85 80.51 -50.10
CA ALA A 246 -94.12 81.65 -49.22
C ALA A 246 -93.70 82.97 -49.88
N GLN A 247 -92.59 82.98 -50.61
CA GLN A 247 -92.11 84.15 -51.33
C GLN A 247 -93.00 84.50 -52.53
N GLU A 248 -93.43 83.51 -53.32
CA GLU A 248 -94.45 83.72 -54.36
C GLU A 248 -95.75 84.24 -53.78
N THR A 249 -96.21 83.66 -52.66
CA THR A 249 -97.43 84.09 -51.96
C THR A 249 -97.30 85.52 -51.45
N HIS A 250 -96.14 85.90 -50.93
CA HIS A 250 -95.85 87.27 -50.51
C HIS A 250 -95.91 88.25 -51.68
N ILE A 251 -95.32 87.89 -52.84
CA ILE A 251 -95.36 88.72 -54.06
C ILE A 251 -96.79 88.81 -54.61
N LEU A 252 -97.53 87.70 -54.64
CA LEU A 252 -98.95 87.65 -55.03
C LEU A 252 -99.81 88.55 -54.15
N ALA A 253 -99.61 88.48 -52.83
CA ALA A 253 -100.32 89.30 -51.86
C ALA A 253 -99.96 90.79 -51.98
N LEU A 254 -98.69 91.10 -52.23
CA LEU A 254 -98.23 92.48 -52.48
C LEU A 254 -98.86 93.04 -53.76
N ASN A 255 -98.87 92.28 -54.85
CA ASN A 255 -99.52 92.68 -56.10
C ASN A 255 -101.02 92.88 -55.91
N ALA A 256 -101.69 92.00 -55.16
CA ALA A 256 -103.10 92.14 -54.82
C ALA A 256 -103.38 93.37 -53.94
N ALA A 257 -102.50 93.71 -53.01
CA ALA A 257 -102.61 94.91 -52.17
C ALA A 257 -102.44 96.20 -53.00
N ILE A 258 -101.50 96.20 -53.96
CA ILE A 258 -101.31 97.31 -54.92
C ILE A 258 -102.57 97.51 -55.76
N GLU A 259 -103.12 96.43 -56.34
CA GLU A 259 -104.32 96.49 -57.18
C GLU A 259 -105.56 96.91 -56.37
N ALA A 260 -105.68 96.42 -55.13
CA ALA A 260 -106.75 96.84 -54.22
C ALA A 260 -106.64 98.33 -53.84
N SER A 261 -105.42 98.85 -53.66
CA SER A 261 -105.19 100.29 -53.44
C SER A 261 -105.47 101.12 -54.70
N ALA A 262 -105.25 100.58 -55.90
CA ALA A 262 -105.56 101.24 -57.17
C ALA A 262 -107.07 101.35 -57.43
N ALA A 263 -107.88 100.42 -56.87
CA ALA A 263 -109.34 100.39 -57.00
C ALA A 263 -110.10 101.37 -56.05
N GLY A 264 -109.40 102.15 -55.22
CA GLY A 264 -110.01 103.18 -54.35
C GLY A 264 -110.99 102.62 -53.30
N GLU A 265 -112.14 103.28 -53.06
CA GLU A 265 -113.15 102.85 -52.06
C GLU A 265 -113.69 101.43 -52.28
N HIS A 266 -113.65 100.91 -53.52
CA HIS A 266 -114.19 99.57 -53.83
C HIS A 266 -113.19 98.44 -53.48
N GLY A 267 -111.91 98.77 -53.26
CA GLY A 267 -110.83 97.83 -52.97
C GLY A 267 -110.51 97.65 -51.48
N GLU A 268 -111.09 98.44 -50.58
CA GLU A 268 -110.72 98.48 -49.15
C GLU A 268 -110.76 97.10 -48.45
N ARG A 269 -111.83 96.32 -48.68
CA ARG A 269 -111.98 94.98 -48.09
C ARG A 269 -111.01 93.96 -48.71
N PHE A 270 -110.64 94.13 -49.97
CA PHE A 270 -109.63 93.28 -50.63
C PHE A 270 -108.21 93.62 -50.17
N ALA A 271 -107.92 94.90 -49.91
CA ALA A 271 -106.63 95.35 -49.37
C ALA A 271 -106.35 94.71 -48.00
N VAL A 272 -107.35 94.64 -47.11
CA VAL A 272 -107.20 93.98 -45.80
C VAL A 272 -106.90 92.48 -45.92
N VAL A 273 -107.55 91.78 -46.85
CA VAL A 273 -107.28 90.35 -47.10
C VAL A 273 -105.88 90.16 -47.70
N ALA A 274 -105.49 90.99 -48.66
CA ALA A 274 -104.16 90.95 -49.26
C ALA A 274 -103.06 91.20 -48.21
N ASP A 275 -103.26 92.14 -47.29
CA ASP A 275 -102.29 92.42 -46.23
C ASP A 275 -102.19 91.29 -45.19
N GLU A 276 -103.30 90.60 -44.87
CA GLU A 276 -103.27 89.42 -43.99
C GLU A 276 -102.62 88.21 -44.68
N VAL A 277 -102.81 88.01 -46.00
CA VAL A 277 -102.09 86.98 -46.77
C VAL A 277 -100.59 87.30 -46.84
N ARG A 278 -100.22 88.57 -47.02
CA ARG A 278 -98.81 89.02 -46.98
C ARG A 278 -98.19 88.73 -45.62
N ARG A 279 -98.90 89.04 -44.53
CA ARG A 279 -98.46 88.76 -43.16
C ARG A 279 -98.35 87.26 -42.88
N LEU A 280 -99.26 86.45 -43.40
CA LEU A 280 -99.21 84.98 -43.28
C LEU A 280 -98.02 84.39 -44.04
N ALA A 281 -97.72 84.90 -45.22
CA ALA A 281 -96.56 84.52 -46.01
C ALA A 281 -95.24 84.87 -45.29
N GLU A 282 -95.14 86.07 -44.72
CA GLU A 282 -93.99 86.50 -43.90
C GLU A 282 -93.80 85.57 -42.68
N ARG A 283 -94.89 85.30 -41.95
CA ARG A 283 -94.87 84.41 -40.78
C ARG A 283 -94.53 82.96 -41.14
N SER A 284 -94.94 82.50 -42.33
CA SER A 284 -94.55 81.19 -42.88
C SER A 284 -93.05 81.14 -43.16
N ARG A 285 -92.48 82.22 -43.70
CA ARG A 285 -91.04 82.35 -43.94
C ARG A 285 -90.24 82.31 -42.63
N GLU A 286 -90.63 83.10 -41.64
CA GLU A 286 -90.00 83.09 -40.30
C GLU A 286 -90.08 81.69 -39.66
N SER A 287 -91.21 81.00 -39.79
CA SER A 287 -91.38 79.64 -39.26
C SER A 287 -90.48 78.64 -39.96
N VAL A 288 -90.35 78.72 -41.30
CA VAL A 288 -89.42 77.88 -42.06
C VAL A 288 -87.98 78.14 -41.65
N ASP A 289 -87.58 79.39 -41.42
CA ASP A 289 -86.23 79.76 -41.00
C ASP A 289 -85.89 79.23 -39.60
N SER A 290 -86.87 79.25 -38.67
CA SER A 290 -86.75 78.61 -37.36
C SER A 290 -86.59 77.08 -37.48
N VAL A 291 -87.38 76.41 -38.32
CA VAL A 291 -87.24 74.95 -38.56
C VAL A 291 -85.88 74.63 -39.20
N ARG A 292 -85.40 75.50 -40.09
CA ARG A 292 -84.08 75.38 -40.74
C ARG A 292 -82.96 75.43 -39.71
N THR A 293 -83.03 76.36 -38.76
CA THR A 293 -82.07 76.47 -37.65
C THR A 293 -82.03 75.18 -36.82
N HIS A 294 -83.18 74.60 -36.48
CA HIS A 294 -83.23 73.33 -35.76
C HIS A 294 -82.68 72.14 -36.58
N LEU A 295 -82.89 72.14 -37.90
CA LEU A 295 -82.30 71.12 -38.77
C LEU A 295 -80.79 71.25 -38.89
N ASP A 296 -80.25 72.48 -38.86
CA ASP A 296 -78.79 72.69 -38.86
C ASP A 296 -78.15 72.12 -37.59
N GLU A 297 -78.77 72.34 -36.43
CA GLU A 297 -78.37 71.72 -35.14
C GLU A 297 -78.47 70.20 -35.19
N PHE A 298 -79.55 69.67 -35.78
CA PHE A 298 -79.76 68.24 -35.95
C PHE A 298 -78.71 67.61 -36.87
N ALA A 299 -78.40 68.25 -38.00
CA ALA A 299 -77.35 67.83 -38.92
C ALA A 299 -75.95 67.92 -38.29
N GLY A 300 -75.71 68.92 -37.44
CA GLY A 300 -74.52 69.00 -36.58
C GLY A 300 -74.40 67.80 -35.65
N SER A 301 -75.50 67.45 -34.97
CA SER A 301 -75.56 66.31 -34.05
C SER A 301 -75.34 64.97 -34.77
N ILE A 302 -75.91 64.78 -35.96
CA ILE A 302 -75.69 63.57 -36.80
C ILE A 302 -74.22 63.44 -37.17
N ARG A 303 -73.55 64.53 -37.58
CA ARG A 303 -72.11 64.52 -37.87
C ARG A 303 -71.30 64.13 -36.64
N GLY A 304 -71.66 64.65 -35.46
CA GLY A 304 -71.04 64.25 -34.20
C GLY A 304 -71.17 62.75 -33.91
N VAL A 305 -72.34 62.17 -34.16
CA VAL A 305 -72.56 60.72 -34.02
C VAL A 305 -71.69 59.92 -34.99
N VAL A 306 -71.60 60.33 -36.26
CA VAL A 306 -70.75 59.65 -37.27
C VAL A 306 -69.29 59.64 -36.83
N VAL A 307 -68.73 60.79 -36.44
CA VAL A 307 -67.34 60.89 -35.95
C VAL A 307 -67.13 59.98 -34.73
N ALA A 308 -68.04 60.02 -33.75
CA ALA A 308 -67.94 59.15 -32.57
C ALA A 308 -67.98 57.66 -32.92
N THR A 309 -68.78 57.25 -33.91
CA THR A 309 -68.81 55.85 -34.38
C THR A 309 -67.55 55.44 -35.15
N GLU A 310 -66.96 56.34 -35.93
CA GLU A 310 -65.68 56.09 -36.61
C GLU A 310 -64.54 55.91 -35.60
N GLU A 311 -64.47 56.79 -34.60
CA GLU A 311 -63.51 56.68 -33.50
C GLU A 311 -63.72 55.39 -32.69
N GLY A 312 -64.98 55.05 -32.37
CA GLY A 312 -65.32 53.80 -31.67
C GLY A 312 -64.94 52.55 -32.47
N THR A 313 -65.16 52.56 -33.79
CA THR A 313 -64.76 51.46 -34.69
C THR A 313 -63.24 51.32 -34.74
N LYS A 314 -62.51 52.43 -34.83
CA LYS A 314 -61.04 52.44 -34.81
C LYS A 314 -60.48 51.91 -33.48
N ALA A 315 -61.06 52.33 -32.36
CA ALA A 315 -60.68 51.83 -31.04
C ALA A 315 -60.93 50.31 -30.91
N ALA A 316 -62.09 49.83 -31.37
CA ALA A 316 -62.38 48.40 -31.39
C ALA A 316 -61.37 47.60 -32.24
N HIS A 317 -60.97 48.13 -33.40
CA HIS A 317 -59.96 47.51 -34.25
C HIS A 317 -58.61 47.40 -33.55
N GLN A 318 -58.16 48.46 -32.87
CA GLN A 318 -56.90 48.45 -32.11
C GLN A 318 -56.92 47.41 -30.98
N VAL A 319 -58.05 47.27 -30.28
CA VAL A 319 -58.19 46.25 -29.22
C VAL A 319 -58.16 44.84 -29.81
N LEU A 320 -58.76 44.61 -30.98
CA LEU A 320 -58.71 43.32 -31.67
C LEU A 320 -57.28 42.95 -32.12
N GLU A 321 -56.52 43.91 -32.66
CA GLU A 321 -55.09 43.72 -33.00
C GLU A 321 -54.22 43.47 -31.75
N GLY A 322 -54.50 44.13 -30.64
CA GLY A 322 -53.83 43.83 -29.37
C GLY A 322 -54.14 42.42 -28.88
N SER A 323 -55.40 42.00 -28.99
CA SER A 323 -55.87 40.68 -28.56
C SER A 323 -55.25 39.54 -29.38
N THR A 324 -54.99 39.72 -30.69
CA THR A 324 -54.28 38.71 -31.49
C THR A 324 -52.84 38.52 -31.03
N HIS A 325 -52.14 39.60 -30.67
CA HIS A 325 -50.80 39.52 -30.08
C HIS A 325 -50.82 38.81 -28.72
N THR A 326 -51.76 39.16 -27.83
CA THR A 326 -51.91 38.50 -26.53
C THR A 326 -52.19 37.00 -26.69
N ARG A 327 -53.04 36.60 -27.63
CA ARG A 327 -53.32 35.19 -27.93
C ARG A 327 -52.07 34.45 -28.40
N GLY A 328 -51.25 35.06 -29.26
CA GLY A 328 -49.96 34.50 -29.67
C GLY A 328 -49.01 34.29 -28.48
N ALA A 329 -48.92 35.26 -27.58
CA ALA A 329 -48.09 35.18 -26.38
C ALA A 329 -48.55 34.07 -25.41
N ILE A 330 -49.87 33.91 -25.20
CA ILE A 330 -50.41 32.83 -24.35
C ILE A 330 -50.08 31.46 -24.94
N THR A 331 -50.21 31.28 -26.26
CA THR A 331 -49.85 30.02 -26.93
C THR A 331 -48.36 29.69 -26.78
N GLN A 332 -47.47 30.68 -26.93
CA GLN A 332 -46.03 30.49 -26.71
C GLN A 332 -45.72 30.14 -25.26
N LEU A 333 -46.35 30.81 -24.30
CA LEU A 333 -46.19 30.55 -22.88
C LEU A 333 -46.58 29.11 -22.54
N ARG A 334 -47.70 28.62 -23.06
CA ARG A 334 -48.12 27.23 -22.89
C ARG A 334 -47.10 26.23 -23.42
N SER A 335 -46.59 26.45 -24.63
CA SER A 335 -45.55 25.59 -25.20
C SER A 335 -44.32 25.53 -24.29
N ALA A 336 -43.87 26.69 -23.78
CA ALA A 336 -42.73 26.76 -22.88
C ALA A 336 -42.99 26.03 -21.54
N LEU A 337 -44.21 26.08 -21.02
CA LEU A 337 -44.59 25.33 -19.81
C LEU A 337 -44.61 23.82 -20.04
N THR A 338 -45.10 23.35 -21.19
CA THR A 338 -45.05 21.94 -21.56
C THR A 338 -43.61 21.43 -21.64
N ASP A 339 -42.72 22.21 -22.25
CA ASP A 339 -41.29 21.90 -22.31
C ASP A 339 -40.64 21.91 -20.92
N THR A 340 -41.01 22.87 -20.06
CA THR A 340 -40.55 22.93 -18.68
C THR A 340 -40.97 21.70 -17.87
N ALA A 341 -42.24 21.28 -17.99
CA ALA A 341 -42.75 20.10 -17.32
C ALA A 341 -42.07 18.82 -17.80
N ARG A 342 -41.76 18.73 -19.09
CA ARG A 342 -41.01 17.61 -19.67
C ARG A 342 -39.57 17.57 -19.15
N ALA A 343 -38.85 18.68 -19.20
CA ALA A 343 -37.48 18.79 -18.69
C ALA A 343 -37.40 18.45 -17.19
N ALA A 344 -38.37 18.92 -16.41
CA ALA A 344 -38.46 18.61 -14.99
C ALA A 344 -38.65 17.10 -14.73
N ARG A 345 -39.48 16.41 -15.53
CA ARG A 345 -39.61 14.94 -15.43
C ARG A 345 -38.32 14.20 -15.81
N GLU A 346 -37.64 14.65 -16.86
CA GLU A 346 -36.35 14.09 -17.28
C GLU A 346 -35.29 14.24 -16.18
N ILE A 347 -35.19 15.42 -15.55
CA ILE A 347 -34.32 15.68 -14.40
C ILE A 347 -34.66 14.75 -13.23
N SER A 348 -35.95 14.58 -12.91
CA SER A 348 -36.38 13.69 -11.83
C SER A 348 -35.98 12.24 -12.08
N LEU A 349 -36.08 11.74 -13.31
CA LEU A 349 -35.66 10.37 -13.66
C LEU A 349 -34.15 10.22 -13.58
N ALA A 350 -33.39 11.14 -14.18
CA ALA A 350 -31.93 11.11 -14.17
C ALA A 350 -31.36 11.18 -12.74
N THR A 351 -31.98 11.98 -11.86
CA THR A 351 -31.57 12.08 -10.45
C THR A 351 -31.95 10.84 -9.63
N GLN A 352 -33.02 10.15 -9.98
CA GLN A 352 -33.35 8.85 -9.38
C GLN A 352 -32.33 7.76 -9.77
N GLU A 353 -31.88 7.76 -11.01
CA GLU A 353 -30.78 6.90 -11.48
C GLU A 353 -29.46 7.24 -10.75
N GLN A 354 -29.14 8.53 -10.57
CA GLN A 354 -27.99 8.96 -9.78
C GLN A 354 -28.06 8.50 -8.33
N GLY A 355 -29.24 8.53 -7.70
CA GLY A 355 -29.44 8.00 -6.35
C GLY A 355 -29.12 6.51 -6.27
N THR A 356 -29.68 5.72 -7.20
CA THR A 356 -29.43 4.28 -7.29
C THR A 356 -27.95 3.96 -7.54
N ALA A 357 -27.29 4.71 -8.43
CA ALA A 357 -25.87 4.56 -8.70
C ALA A 357 -25.01 4.90 -7.47
N SER A 358 -25.40 5.93 -6.71
CA SER A 358 -24.72 6.32 -5.47
C SER A 358 -24.81 5.22 -4.41
N ASP A 359 -25.98 4.60 -4.24
CA ASP A 359 -26.17 3.46 -3.34
C ASP A 359 -25.25 2.28 -3.72
N GLN A 360 -25.13 1.99 -5.02
CA GLN A 360 -24.24 0.94 -5.52
C GLN A 360 -22.76 1.25 -5.26
N VAL A 361 -22.35 2.51 -5.39
CA VAL A 361 -20.99 2.95 -5.05
C VAL A 361 -20.72 2.76 -3.56
N VAL A 362 -21.67 3.12 -2.68
CA VAL A 362 -21.54 2.89 -1.24
C VAL A 362 -21.37 1.41 -0.91
N LEU A 363 -22.14 0.52 -1.55
CA LEU A 363 -21.97 -0.93 -1.39
C LEU A 363 -20.57 -1.40 -1.82
N THR A 364 -20.09 -0.90 -2.96
CA THR A 364 -18.75 -1.24 -3.47
C THR A 364 -17.65 -0.74 -2.52
N LEU A 365 -17.82 0.45 -1.93
CA LEU A 365 -16.87 1.00 -0.95
C LEU A 365 -16.81 0.20 0.34
N ARG A 366 -17.93 -0.42 0.76
CA ARG A 366 -17.93 -1.37 1.88
C ARG A 366 -17.09 -2.61 1.58
N GLU A 367 -17.21 -3.17 0.38
CA GLU A 367 -16.37 -4.29 -0.05
C GLU A 367 -14.88 -3.90 -0.09
N VAL A 368 -14.57 -2.69 -0.59
CA VAL A 368 -13.19 -2.17 -0.56
C VAL A 368 -12.68 -2.01 0.87
N SER A 369 -13.51 -1.50 1.78
CA SER A 369 -13.17 -1.39 3.21
C SER A 369 -12.83 -2.75 3.83
N GLU A 370 -13.60 -3.79 3.50
CA GLU A 370 -13.33 -5.15 3.95
C GLU A 370 -12.02 -5.72 3.38
N VAL A 371 -11.71 -5.43 2.11
CA VAL A 371 -10.43 -5.79 1.49
C VAL A 371 -9.27 -5.09 2.21
N VAL A 372 -9.39 -3.79 2.47
CA VAL A 372 -8.36 -3.01 3.18
C VAL A 372 -8.13 -3.57 4.59
N GLN A 373 -9.19 -3.94 5.30
CA GLN A 373 -9.08 -4.56 6.62
C GLN A 373 -8.35 -5.90 6.55
N ARG A 374 -8.67 -6.76 5.58
CA ARG A 374 -7.97 -8.04 5.38
C ARG A 374 -6.49 -7.86 5.03
N ILE A 375 -6.15 -6.81 4.27
CA ILE A 375 -4.75 -6.46 4.00
C ILE A 375 -4.04 -6.08 5.30
N ALA A 376 -4.66 -5.22 6.12
CA ALA A 376 -4.11 -4.83 7.42
C ALA A 376 -3.86 -6.02 8.34
N ASP A 377 -4.81 -6.96 8.41
CA ASP A 377 -4.66 -8.19 9.20
C ASP A 377 -3.54 -9.10 8.65
N GLY A 378 -3.45 -9.24 7.32
CA GLY A 378 -2.41 -10.02 6.64
C GLY A 378 -1.01 -9.44 6.81
N LEU A 379 -0.88 -8.12 6.88
CA LEU A 379 0.38 -7.43 7.12
C LEU A 379 1.00 -7.79 8.47
N GLY A 380 0.18 -7.93 9.52
CA GLY A 380 0.66 -8.39 10.82
C GLY A 380 1.30 -9.79 10.73
N GLN A 381 0.73 -10.67 9.90
CA GLN A 381 1.29 -12.00 9.67
C GLN A 381 2.61 -11.95 8.89
N TYR A 382 2.72 -11.09 7.87
CA TYR A 382 3.97 -10.92 7.11
C TYR A 382 5.10 -10.36 7.95
N THR A 383 4.84 -9.33 8.75
CA THR A 383 5.81 -8.79 9.70
C THR A 383 6.25 -9.85 10.71
N GLY A 384 5.31 -10.61 11.28
CA GLY A 384 5.66 -11.71 12.19
C GLY A 384 6.47 -12.83 11.52
N ALA A 385 6.20 -13.15 10.26
CA ALA A 385 6.96 -14.15 9.51
C ALA A 385 8.37 -13.66 9.14
N ALA A 386 8.51 -12.39 8.73
CA ALA A 386 9.80 -11.77 8.43
C ALA A 386 10.69 -11.75 9.68
N GLU A 387 10.15 -11.36 10.83
CA GLU A 387 10.90 -11.38 12.10
C GLU A 387 11.41 -12.78 12.44
N ARG A 388 10.56 -13.82 12.30
CA ARG A 388 10.98 -15.22 12.52
C ARG A 388 12.06 -15.68 11.55
N LEU A 389 11.98 -15.30 10.28
CA LEU A 389 13.00 -15.63 9.28
C LEU A 389 14.34 -14.97 9.61
N ASN A 390 14.30 -13.71 10.04
CA ASN A 390 15.48 -12.97 10.47
C ASN A 390 16.13 -13.65 11.69
N GLN A 391 15.34 -14.01 12.69
CA GLN A 391 15.82 -14.76 13.87
C GLN A 391 16.42 -16.12 13.52
N LEU A 392 15.81 -16.85 12.58
CA LEU A 392 16.31 -18.14 12.12
C LEU A 392 17.65 -17.99 11.38
N ALA A 393 17.75 -17.03 10.46
CA ALA A 393 18.99 -16.74 9.74
C ALA A 393 20.12 -16.40 10.70
N LEU A 394 19.84 -15.56 11.70
CA LEU A 394 20.75 -15.19 12.76
C LEU A 394 21.23 -16.41 13.57
N SER A 395 20.29 -17.29 13.96
CA SER A 395 20.61 -18.51 14.69
C SER A 395 21.49 -19.46 13.87
N ILE A 396 21.25 -19.59 12.57
CA ILE A 396 22.08 -20.43 11.69
C ILE A 396 23.47 -19.81 11.58
N GLN A 397 23.57 -18.49 11.41
CA GLN A 397 24.84 -17.79 11.35
C GLN A 397 25.66 -18.02 12.61
N LEU A 398 25.09 -17.92 13.82
CA LEU A 398 25.78 -18.26 15.07
C LEU A 398 26.25 -19.71 15.13
N LEU A 399 25.40 -20.67 14.76
CA LEU A 399 25.75 -22.09 14.81
C LEU A 399 26.94 -22.39 13.89
N THR A 400 27.01 -21.75 12.73
CA THR A 400 28.12 -21.91 11.80
C THR A 400 29.44 -21.31 12.30
N GLN A 401 29.40 -20.31 13.20
CA GLN A 401 30.62 -19.73 13.81
C GLN A 401 31.36 -20.69 14.75
N SER A 402 30.70 -21.76 15.21
CA SER A 402 31.37 -22.80 16.01
C SER A 402 32.41 -23.59 15.21
N PHE A 403 32.37 -23.54 13.88
CA PHE A 403 33.31 -24.21 12.99
C PHE A 403 34.48 -23.28 12.60
N ARG A 404 35.72 -23.75 12.78
CA ARG A 404 36.93 -23.12 12.22
C ARG A 404 37.07 -23.57 10.78
N ILE A 405 36.82 -22.65 9.86
CA ILE A 405 37.11 -22.81 8.43
C ILE A 405 38.42 -22.09 8.12
N GLU A 406 39.07 -22.48 7.03
CA GLU A 406 40.26 -21.84 6.46
C GLU A 406 39.92 -20.42 5.96
N SER A 407 39.66 -19.52 6.90
CA SER A 407 39.45 -18.09 6.70
C SER A 407 40.25 -17.36 7.77
N GLU A 408 41.18 -16.51 7.34
CA GLU A 408 41.98 -15.64 8.21
C GLU A 408 41.09 -14.71 9.07
N HIS A 409 39.81 -14.56 8.68
CA HIS A 409 38.81 -13.72 9.34
C HIS A 409 37.81 -14.49 10.22
N SER A 410 37.91 -15.83 10.34
CA SER A 410 37.03 -16.54 11.28
C SER A 410 37.38 -16.16 12.72
N LEU A 411 36.37 -15.85 13.52
CA LEU A 411 36.54 -15.50 14.94
C LEU A 411 37.36 -16.56 15.69
N LYS A 412 37.13 -17.85 15.42
CA LYS A 412 37.91 -18.94 16.02
C LYS A 412 39.39 -18.92 15.60
N HIS A 413 39.72 -18.54 14.37
CA HIS A 413 41.11 -18.38 13.91
C HIS A 413 41.81 -17.18 14.57
N ILE A 414 41.11 -16.04 14.63
CA ILE A 414 41.58 -14.84 15.32
C ILE A 414 41.87 -15.19 16.79
N LEU A 415 40.91 -15.78 17.49
CA LEU A 415 41.07 -16.17 18.89
C LEU A 415 42.15 -17.24 19.09
N ALA A 416 42.33 -18.18 18.17
CA ALA A 416 43.44 -19.14 18.21
C ALA A 416 44.83 -18.48 18.04
N ARG A 417 44.93 -17.36 17.33
CA ARG A 417 46.16 -16.55 17.24
C ARG A 417 46.42 -15.82 18.56
N TRP A 418 45.39 -15.23 19.17
CA TRP A 418 45.51 -14.44 20.39
C TRP A 418 45.72 -15.30 21.65
N THR A 419 45.06 -16.46 21.75
CA THR A 419 45.30 -17.45 22.81
C THR A 419 46.75 -17.97 22.81
N ARG A 420 47.39 -18.10 21.63
CA ARG A 420 48.83 -18.42 21.53
C ARG A 420 49.73 -17.31 22.07
N ARG A 421 49.35 -16.02 21.92
CA ARG A 421 50.07 -14.91 22.56
C ARG A 421 49.89 -14.94 24.08
N LEU A 422 48.69 -15.27 24.56
CA LEU A 422 48.41 -15.39 26.00
C LEU A 422 49.18 -16.54 26.68
N ARG A 423 49.53 -17.61 25.94
CA ARG A 423 50.36 -18.71 26.44
C ARG A 423 51.69 -18.26 27.01
N ASP A 424 52.33 -17.28 26.38
CA ASP A 424 53.69 -16.86 26.73
C ASP A 424 53.75 -15.99 28.01
N PHE A 425 52.58 -15.64 28.57
CA PHE A 425 52.44 -14.76 29.74
C PHE A 425 51.82 -15.45 30.96
N SER A 426 51.76 -16.79 31.01
CA SER A 426 51.16 -17.56 32.10
C SER A 426 51.77 -17.18 33.47
N GLY A 427 51.13 -16.25 34.19
CA GLY A 427 51.56 -15.76 35.50
C GLY A 427 51.75 -14.24 35.65
N ASN A 428 51.73 -13.44 34.56
CA ASN A 428 51.83 -11.98 34.63
C ASN A 428 50.50 -11.30 34.24
N LEU A 429 49.70 -10.92 35.25
CA LEU A 429 48.36 -10.35 35.06
C LEU A 429 48.36 -8.97 34.36
N GLU A 430 49.37 -8.13 34.59
CA GLU A 430 49.48 -6.82 33.92
C GLU A 430 49.75 -6.96 32.42
N ALA A 431 50.51 -7.98 32.02
CA ALA A 431 50.79 -8.26 30.61
C ALA A 431 49.57 -8.82 29.85
N VAL A 432 48.65 -9.52 30.54
CA VAL A 432 47.42 -10.02 29.95
C VAL A 432 46.49 -8.89 29.51
N GLY A 433 46.37 -7.83 30.32
CA GLY A 433 45.52 -6.67 30.01
C GLY A 433 45.89 -6.03 28.67
N GLY A 434 47.17 -5.77 28.43
CA GLY A 434 47.64 -5.19 27.16
C GLY A 434 47.36 -6.08 25.94
N VAL A 435 47.46 -7.40 26.07
CA VAL A 435 47.14 -8.32 24.96
C VAL A 435 45.64 -8.32 24.63
N LEU A 436 44.78 -8.14 25.64
CA LEU A 436 43.33 -8.02 25.44
C LEU A 436 42.98 -6.68 24.78
N GLU A 437 43.66 -5.59 25.12
CA GLU A 437 43.51 -4.30 24.46
C GLU A 437 43.93 -4.36 22.99
N ASP A 438 45.12 -4.91 22.70
CA ASP A 438 45.60 -5.09 21.33
C ASP A 438 44.63 -5.95 20.48
N LEU A 439 43.97 -6.95 21.09
CA LEU A 439 42.96 -7.78 20.43
C LEU A 439 41.73 -6.97 20.02
N LEU A 440 41.27 -6.05 20.87
CA LEU A 440 40.12 -5.20 20.57
C LEU A 440 40.44 -4.14 19.52
N GLU A 441 41.68 -3.63 19.49
CA GLU A 441 42.16 -2.73 18.43
C GLU A 441 42.21 -3.44 17.07
N ASP A 442 42.74 -4.67 17.02
CA ASP A 442 42.80 -5.46 15.78
C ASP A 442 41.42 -5.95 15.32
N CYS A 443 40.43 -6.00 16.22
CA CYS A 443 39.08 -6.52 15.95
C CYS A 443 37.99 -5.54 16.42
N PRO A 444 37.68 -4.48 15.63
CA PRO A 444 36.84 -3.36 16.07
C PRO A 444 35.37 -3.70 16.32
N TYR A 445 34.93 -4.92 15.97
CA TYR A 445 33.58 -5.43 16.21
C TYR A 445 33.45 -6.21 17.53
N LEU A 446 34.57 -6.44 18.25
CA LEU A 446 34.55 -7.00 19.60
C LEU A 446 34.25 -5.89 20.60
N GLU A 447 33.31 -6.12 21.50
CA GLU A 447 32.93 -5.15 22.53
C GLU A 447 33.68 -5.35 23.86
N LEU A 448 33.99 -6.60 24.20
CA LEU A 448 34.65 -6.98 25.45
C LEU A 448 35.54 -8.19 25.21
N ALA A 449 36.75 -8.19 25.78
CA ALA A 449 37.64 -9.35 25.83
C ALA A 449 38.07 -9.58 27.28
N TYR A 450 38.00 -10.82 27.76
CA TYR A 450 38.28 -11.14 29.16
C TYR A 450 38.90 -12.52 29.33
N LEU A 451 39.77 -12.65 30.33
CA LEU A 451 40.41 -13.90 30.72
C LEU A 451 39.84 -14.38 32.05
N VAL A 452 39.45 -15.65 32.09
CA VAL A 452 38.92 -16.34 33.27
C VAL A 452 39.88 -17.46 33.67
N ASP A 453 40.16 -17.58 34.96
CA ASP A 453 40.96 -18.69 35.49
C ASP A 453 40.18 -20.01 35.53
N LEU A 454 40.87 -21.10 35.88
CA LEU A 454 40.24 -22.43 36.01
C LEU A 454 39.23 -22.53 37.17
N GLY A 455 39.27 -21.59 38.12
CA GLY A 455 38.30 -21.48 39.20
C GLY A 455 37.01 -20.75 38.81
N GLY A 456 36.95 -20.20 37.59
CA GLY A 456 35.83 -19.41 37.09
C GLY A 456 35.93 -17.93 37.41
N SER A 457 37.00 -17.45 38.05
CA SER A 457 37.16 -16.03 38.34
C SER A 457 37.72 -15.29 37.13
N MET A 458 37.07 -14.20 36.71
CA MET A 458 37.66 -13.28 35.74
C MET A 458 38.90 -12.62 36.34
N ILE A 459 40.04 -12.72 35.66
CA ILE A 459 41.33 -12.24 36.14
C ILE A 459 41.81 -10.98 35.40
N SER A 460 41.33 -10.73 34.17
CA SER A 460 41.61 -9.52 33.42
C SER A 460 40.51 -9.30 32.37
N PHE A 461 40.25 -8.06 32.00
CA PHE A 461 39.38 -7.71 30.87
C PHE A 461 39.85 -6.41 30.19
N ALA A 462 39.41 -6.23 28.95
CA ALA A 462 39.49 -4.99 28.19
C ALA A 462 38.14 -4.77 27.50
N ALA A 463 37.72 -3.51 27.35
CA ALA A 463 36.49 -3.13 26.66
C ALA A 463 36.81 -2.19 25.50
N ASN A 464 36.10 -2.35 24.39
CA ASN A 464 36.35 -1.55 23.19
C ASN A 464 35.72 -0.17 23.35
N ARG A 465 36.56 0.85 23.49
CA ARG A 465 36.12 2.24 23.73
C ARG A 465 35.31 2.83 22.59
N ASP A 466 35.55 2.41 21.35
CA ASP A 466 34.84 2.92 20.18
C ASP A 466 33.39 2.41 20.13
N LEU A 467 33.11 1.24 20.72
CA LEU A 467 31.77 0.65 20.80
C LEU A 467 31.05 1.00 22.11
N VAL A 468 31.77 0.92 23.23
CA VAL A 468 31.19 1.09 24.58
C VAL A 468 31.10 2.57 24.97
N GLY A 469 31.96 3.44 24.41
CA GLY A 469 32.06 4.85 24.78
C GLY A 469 32.51 5.06 26.23
N ASP A 470 32.14 6.21 26.81
CA ASP A 470 32.45 6.59 28.21
C ASP A 470 31.45 6.01 29.25
N ARG A 471 30.71 4.94 28.90
CA ARG A 471 29.70 4.35 29.79
C ARG A 471 30.37 3.69 31.00
N GLU A 472 29.82 3.87 32.20
CA GLU A 472 30.30 3.16 33.40
C GLU A 472 30.14 1.65 33.20
N HIS A 473 31.24 0.90 33.33
CA HIS A 473 31.20 -0.56 33.24
C HIS A 473 30.33 -1.12 34.36
N PRO A 474 29.28 -1.92 34.06
CA PRO A 474 28.47 -2.52 35.09
C PRO A 474 29.35 -3.42 35.98
N GLY A 475 29.09 -3.45 37.30
CA GLY A 475 29.86 -4.28 38.25
C GLY A 475 29.84 -5.79 37.97
N SER A 476 29.08 -6.21 36.95
CA SER A 476 29.02 -7.55 36.36
C SER A 476 29.95 -7.76 35.16
N ALA A 477 30.91 -6.87 34.92
CA ALA A 477 32.08 -7.07 34.06
C ALA A 477 33.34 -6.56 34.81
N ALA A 478 33.65 -7.21 35.93
CA ALA A 478 34.75 -6.80 36.81
C ALA A 478 35.67 -7.98 37.16
N VAL A 479 36.95 -7.68 37.36
CA VAL A 479 37.94 -8.64 37.87
C VAL A 479 37.45 -9.22 39.21
N GLY A 480 37.49 -10.54 39.36
CA GLY A 480 37.01 -11.27 40.52
C GLY A 480 35.59 -11.84 40.38
N GLN A 481 34.88 -11.53 39.30
CA GLN A 481 33.55 -12.07 39.07
C GLN A 481 33.59 -13.54 38.64
N ASN A 482 32.65 -14.32 39.16
CA ASN A 482 32.59 -15.76 38.93
C ASN A 482 31.74 -16.13 37.71
N TYR A 483 32.34 -16.89 36.80
CA TYR A 483 31.78 -17.43 35.56
C TYR A 483 31.67 -18.97 35.58
N ALA A 484 31.99 -19.64 36.70
CA ALA A 484 31.99 -21.09 36.82
C ALA A 484 30.64 -21.76 36.45
N ASP A 485 29.53 -21.05 36.70
CA ASP A 485 28.18 -21.54 36.41
C ASP A 485 27.74 -21.28 34.95
N ARG A 486 28.55 -20.58 34.15
CA ARG A 486 28.19 -20.30 32.76
C ARG A 486 28.28 -21.58 31.92
N PRO A 487 27.29 -21.87 31.06
CA PRO A 487 27.31 -23.06 30.21
C PRO A 487 28.55 -23.18 29.33
N TRP A 488 29.05 -22.05 28.81
CA TRP A 488 30.28 -22.03 28.02
C TRP A 488 31.51 -22.37 28.88
N PHE A 489 31.57 -21.91 30.13
CA PHE A 489 32.69 -22.18 31.04
C PHE A 489 32.74 -23.67 31.39
N GLN A 490 31.59 -24.25 31.69
CA GLN A 490 31.46 -25.69 31.99
C GLN A 490 31.80 -26.55 30.76
N ALA A 491 31.38 -26.13 29.56
CA ALA A 491 31.71 -26.80 28.31
C ALA A 491 33.23 -26.80 28.04
N LEU A 492 33.89 -25.65 28.23
CA LEU A 492 35.34 -25.55 28.06
C LEU A 492 36.11 -26.31 29.15
N SER A 493 35.68 -26.22 30.40
CA SER A 493 36.38 -26.86 31.54
C SER A 493 36.29 -28.38 31.50
N ARG A 494 35.20 -28.93 30.94
CA ARG A 494 34.98 -30.37 30.87
C ARG A 494 35.59 -31.00 29.61
N ASP A 495 35.42 -30.35 28.47
CA ASP A 495 35.70 -30.94 27.16
C ASP A 495 36.77 -30.18 26.36
N GLY A 496 37.28 -29.05 26.86
CA GLY A 496 38.29 -28.22 26.17
C GLY A 496 37.81 -27.51 24.91
N ARG A 497 36.49 -27.49 24.66
CA ARG A 497 35.89 -27.05 23.40
C ARG A 497 35.57 -25.58 23.41
N ALA A 498 35.97 -24.85 22.37
CA ALA A 498 35.46 -23.50 22.15
C ALA A 498 33.92 -23.49 22.18
N ALA A 499 33.34 -22.51 22.85
CA ALA A 499 31.90 -22.39 23.05
C ALA A 499 31.42 -21.04 22.53
N VAL A 500 30.25 -21.05 21.91
CA VAL A 500 29.56 -19.86 21.43
C VAL A 500 28.23 -19.77 22.17
N THR A 501 27.93 -18.64 22.77
CA THR A 501 26.64 -18.45 23.45
C THR A 501 25.53 -18.19 22.44
N PRO A 502 24.26 -18.43 22.80
CA PRO A 502 23.15 -17.75 22.15
C PRO A 502 23.36 -16.23 22.17
N ILE A 503 22.68 -15.53 21.27
CA ILE A 503 22.66 -14.06 21.32
C ILE A 503 21.96 -13.61 22.60
N TYR A 504 22.56 -12.63 23.25
CA TYR A 504 22.01 -11.94 24.41
C TYR A 504 22.22 -10.44 24.25
N GLU A 505 21.55 -9.66 25.09
CA GLU A 505 21.68 -8.20 25.11
C GLU A 505 22.93 -7.82 25.91
N SER A 506 23.86 -7.10 25.28
CA SER A 506 25.11 -6.68 25.90
C SER A 506 24.84 -5.77 27.08
N LEU A 507 25.44 -6.07 28.23
CA LEU A 507 25.37 -5.19 29.40
C LEU A 507 26.18 -3.90 29.22
N LEU A 508 27.03 -3.81 28.18
CA LEU A 508 27.87 -2.65 27.91
C LEU A 508 27.25 -1.71 26.88
N THR A 509 26.67 -2.28 25.82
CA THR A 509 26.20 -1.51 24.66
C THR A 509 24.67 -1.46 24.54
N ASP A 510 23.94 -2.37 25.21
CA ASP A 510 22.52 -2.71 24.95
C ASP A 510 22.26 -3.26 23.53
N ASP A 511 23.32 -3.52 22.77
CA ASP A 511 23.22 -4.13 21.45
C ASP A 511 23.15 -5.66 21.59
N PRO A 512 22.56 -6.36 20.61
CA PRO A 512 22.66 -7.82 20.55
C PRO A 512 24.12 -8.24 20.36
N CYS A 513 24.62 -9.10 21.23
CA CYS A 513 25.96 -9.66 21.17
C CYS A 513 25.95 -11.18 21.45
N PHE A 514 27.08 -11.82 21.23
CA PHE A 514 27.30 -13.20 21.64
C PHE A 514 28.75 -13.39 22.08
N THR A 515 28.97 -14.29 23.05
CA THR A 515 30.31 -14.62 23.52
C THR A 515 30.87 -15.78 22.71
N ILE A 516 32.15 -15.67 22.32
CA ILE A 516 32.97 -16.83 21.99
C ILE A 516 33.99 -17.03 23.10
N ALA A 517 34.00 -18.23 23.67
CA ALA A 517 34.95 -18.66 24.69
C ALA A 517 35.91 -19.70 24.11
N VAL A 518 37.22 -19.51 24.30
CA VAL A 518 38.29 -20.41 23.82
C VAL A 518 39.26 -20.72 24.95
N ALA A 519 39.71 -21.97 25.04
CA ALA A 519 40.67 -22.39 26.06
C ALA A 519 42.04 -21.78 25.79
N VAL A 520 42.67 -21.24 26.84
CA VAL A 520 44.08 -20.84 26.84
C VAL A 520 44.89 -22.00 27.40
N ARG A 521 45.91 -22.44 26.68
CA ARG A 521 46.75 -23.60 27.05
C ARG A 521 48.21 -23.18 27.22
N ASN A 522 48.93 -23.83 28.14
CA ASN A 522 50.36 -23.62 28.37
C ASN A 522 51.23 -24.37 27.34
N ALA A 523 52.55 -24.34 27.51
CA ALA A 523 53.50 -25.02 26.62
C ALA A 523 53.38 -26.56 26.65
N ASP A 524 52.85 -27.12 27.74
CA ASP A 524 52.61 -28.55 27.94
C ASP A 524 51.18 -28.97 27.52
N ASP A 525 50.47 -28.09 26.79
CA ASP A 525 49.09 -28.23 26.32
C ASP A 525 48.02 -28.34 27.43
N GLU A 526 48.38 -28.03 28.67
CA GLU A 526 47.45 -27.98 29.79
C GLU A 526 46.66 -26.66 29.76
N MET A 527 45.36 -26.76 30.01
CA MET A 527 44.49 -25.59 30.07
C MET A 527 44.82 -24.75 31.30
N VAL A 528 45.08 -23.46 31.11
CA VAL A 528 45.45 -22.50 32.16
C VAL A 528 44.43 -21.40 32.37
N GLY A 529 43.47 -21.25 31.45
CA GLY A 529 42.38 -20.29 31.55
C GLY A 529 41.46 -20.33 30.33
N ILE A 530 40.49 -19.41 30.30
CA ILE A 530 39.53 -19.27 29.21
C ILE A 530 39.50 -17.80 28.77
N LEU A 531 39.76 -17.58 27.48
CA LEU A 531 39.53 -16.29 26.84
C LEU A 531 38.07 -16.24 26.38
N GLY A 532 37.29 -15.34 26.96
CA GLY A 532 35.97 -14.95 26.46
C GLY A 532 36.07 -13.65 25.67
N VAL A 533 35.40 -13.59 24.53
CA VAL A 533 35.19 -12.33 23.80
C VAL A 533 33.72 -12.16 23.48
N ASP A 534 33.19 -10.97 23.70
CA ASP A 534 31.84 -10.61 23.32
C ASP A 534 31.89 -9.89 21.98
N VAL A 535 31.12 -10.40 21.03
CA VAL A 535 31.07 -9.95 19.64
C VAL A 535 29.79 -9.14 19.44
N ASN A 536 29.92 -7.86 19.07
CA ASN A 536 28.77 -7.02 18.79
C ASN A 536 28.19 -7.37 17.42
N LEU A 537 26.95 -7.87 17.39
CA LEU A 537 26.33 -8.46 16.20
C LEU A 537 26.06 -7.42 15.09
N LEU A 538 25.75 -6.18 15.48
CA LEU A 538 25.46 -5.08 14.56
C LEU A 538 26.71 -4.59 13.81
N ASN A 539 27.89 -4.72 14.42
CA ASN A 539 29.16 -4.31 13.82
C ASN A 539 29.92 -5.48 13.19
N TRP A 540 29.71 -6.70 13.69
CA TRP A 540 30.30 -7.92 13.14
C TRP A 540 29.76 -8.26 11.73
N THR A 541 28.49 -7.95 11.45
CA THR A 541 27.85 -8.16 10.13
C THR A 541 28.32 -7.21 9.02
N LYS A 542 29.29 -6.32 9.32
CA LYS A 542 29.91 -5.40 8.34
C LYS A 542 31.22 -5.94 7.73
N ILE A 543 31.58 -7.21 8.00
CA ILE A 543 32.65 -7.99 7.36
C ILE A 543 31.99 -9.07 6.52
#